data_AF-A0AAW1TZW8-F1
#
_entry.id   AF-A0AAW1TZW8-F1
#
_cell.length_a   1.000
_cell.length_b   1.000
_cell.length_c   1.000
_cell.angle_alpha   90.00
_cell.angle_beta   90.00
_cell.angle_gamma   90.00
#
_symmetry.space_group_name_H-M   'P 1'
#
loop_
_entity.id
_entity.type
_entity.pdbx_description
1 polymer ?
#
loop_
_entity_poly.entity_id
_entity_poly.type
_entity_poly.pdbx_seq_one_letter_code
_entity_poly.pdbx_strand_id
1 'polypeptide(L)'
;MGRESYFELFRGTSPQLIAMLFGTLNALSDGMHFGWSAPTLPKLRKPGAPIVIGKNDEVWLETLYMLFGLVGLPITIYLADKIGRQKSVLVASASSLIGWTLIGTGNNVWYLFVARSIVGAAADVAFVCSPMYVAEIAHQKIRGFLAGTLNALSDGMHFAWSAPTIPILMRPDSPIKITEKDIVWLEVFYMLFGFVGLPITIYLANKIGRQKSVLVASATSLIGWILIGVADRVEYLYIARSMVGAAADVAFVCSPMYVAEIAHKKIRGFLAGFIYVMEMCGSLLIYCVAPFVSVRIPPIIGICIVSTQLLIFPFLPESPHFHLYKGNRKAAEKSLKFLRGTDDIDEEFKEISEAIERQKTESGRLQDLFTVKSNRKAALIMTFLNGAQHMMGFTAILMNLHTILIGAGATMIGPNIAAIMYAAVMFIASVSGILTVDKFGRKLLINISTFFSGICLLVIGIFFHLQYLNVDVSQIAVLPIIFIMIYAAFFKLGIGMVPIVLTSELFSAKVKAKGMTYSDGCFVLFASISIYVYQFLNMHFGLYSSFYTFAAFSFLSFVFSILFVPETKGKTLEEIQIMLKN
;
A
#
# COMPACT_ATOMS: atom_id res chain seq x y z
N MET A 1 31.12 -16.10 -6.05
CA MET A 1 30.90 -14.87 -6.82
C MET A 1 30.41 -13.79 -5.86
N GLY A 2 31.18 -12.70 -5.74
CA GLY A 2 30.99 -11.64 -4.74
C GLY A 2 29.61 -10.99 -4.86
N ARG A 3 28.89 -10.90 -3.74
CA ARG A 3 27.57 -10.27 -3.67
C ARG A 3 27.72 -8.80 -3.34
N GLU A 4 27.57 -7.98 -4.37
CA GLU A 4 27.31 -6.56 -4.28
C GLU A 4 26.14 -6.28 -3.32
N SER A 5 26.30 -5.31 -2.42
CA SER A 5 25.22 -4.74 -1.60
C SER A 5 24.09 -4.26 -2.52
N TYR A 6 22.83 -4.21 -2.07
CA TYR A 6 21.75 -3.57 -2.84
C TYR A 6 22.16 -2.18 -3.37
N PHE A 7 22.99 -1.44 -2.63
CA PHE A 7 23.58 -0.17 -3.06
C PHE A 7 24.56 -0.24 -4.25
N GLU A 8 25.24 -1.37 -4.45
CA GLU A 8 26.12 -1.63 -5.60
C GLU A 8 25.35 -2.22 -6.79
N LEU A 9 24.33 -3.07 -6.53
CA LEU A 9 23.33 -3.53 -7.51
C LEU A 9 22.63 -2.34 -8.22
N PHE A 10 22.69 -1.21 -7.52
CA PHE A 10 22.13 0.07 -7.84
C PHE A 10 23.11 1.05 -8.55
N ARG A 11 24.33 0.63 -8.92
CA ARG A 11 25.19 1.38 -9.85
C ARG A 11 24.58 1.34 -11.26
N GLY A 12 23.69 2.30 -11.54
CA GLY A 12 23.19 2.61 -12.89
C GLY A 12 21.77 3.17 -12.98
N THR A 13 20.80 2.68 -12.19
CA THR A 13 19.35 2.97 -12.39
C THR A 13 18.59 3.44 -11.14
N SER A 14 19.30 3.58 -10.04
CA SER A 14 18.75 3.70 -8.68
C SER A 14 18.92 5.09 -8.15
N PRO A 15 20.05 5.77 -8.42
CA PRO A 15 20.05 7.22 -8.47
C PRO A 15 18.91 7.75 -9.35
N GLN A 16 18.53 7.06 -10.44
CA GLN A 16 17.42 7.46 -11.32
C GLN A 16 16.04 7.20 -10.70
N LEU A 17 15.78 6.03 -10.12
CA LEU A 17 14.52 5.75 -9.41
C LEU A 17 14.34 6.61 -8.15
N ILE A 18 15.42 6.78 -7.38
CA ILE A 18 15.48 7.66 -6.22
C ILE A 18 15.28 9.11 -6.67
N ALA A 19 15.95 9.55 -7.74
CA ALA A 19 15.73 10.86 -8.35
C ALA A 19 14.29 11.04 -8.85
N MET A 20 13.67 10.02 -9.42
CA MET A 20 12.28 10.06 -9.86
C MET A 20 11.33 10.26 -8.67
N LEU A 21 11.45 9.42 -7.64
CA LEU A 21 10.65 9.50 -6.42
C LEU A 21 10.87 10.86 -5.71
N PHE A 22 12.12 11.30 -5.54
CA PHE A 22 12.42 12.62 -4.98
C PHE A 22 11.92 13.77 -5.87
N GLY A 23 11.98 13.61 -7.20
CA GLY A 23 11.42 14.56 -8.16
C GLY A 23 9.90 14.71 -8.00
N THR A 24 9.19 13.64 -7.67
CA THR A 24 7.74 13.69 -7.40
C THR A 24 7.37 14.22 -6.01
N LEU A 25 8.27 14.17 -5.03
CA LEU A 25 8.02 14.71 -3.68
C LEU A 25 7.83 16.24 -3.68
N ASN A 26 8.46 16.94 -4.62
CA ASN A 26 8.26 18.38 -4.76
C ASN A 26 6.85 18.71 -5.24
N ALA A 27 6.35 17.98 -6.24
CA ALA A 27 4.95 18.10 -6.69
C ALA A 27 3.95 17.76 -5.58
N LEU A 28 4.26 16.77 -4.73
CA LEU A 28 3.46 16.45 -3.55
C LEU A 28 3.44 17.61 -2.54
N SER A 29 4.60 18.19 -2.22
CA SER A 29 4.71 19.36 -1.33
C SER A 29 3.92 20.55 -1.88
N ASP A 30 3.96 20.78 -3.19
CA ASP A 30 3.25 21.90 -3.81
C ASP A 30 1.74 21.69 -3.84
N GLY A 31 1.28 20.45 -4.04
CA GLY A 31 -0.12 20.08 -3.82
C GLY A 31 -0.57 20.35 -2.38
N MET A 32 0.28 20.10 -1.38
CA MET A 32 -0.01 20.47 0.01
C MET A 32 -0.03 21.99 0.22
N HIS A 33 0.89 22.74 -0.40
CA HIS A 33 0.93 24.20 -0.34
C HIS A 33 -0.31 24.85 -0.96
N PHE A 34 -0.86 24.22 -2.01
CA PHE A 34 -2.14 24.64 -2.59
C PHE A 34 -3.31 24.36 -1.64
N GLY A 35 -3.34 23.16 -1.05
CA GLY A 35 -4.51 22.65 -0.32
C GLY A 35 -4.59 22.96 1.18
N TRP A 36 -3.50 23.30 1.87
CA TRP A 36 -3.51 23.45 3.35
C TRP A 36 -4.43 24.56 3.87
N SER A 37 -4.72 25.53 3.02
CA SER A 37 -5.53 26.71 3.32
C SER A 37 -6.96 26.33 3.69
N ALA A 38 -7.58 25.42 2.92
CA ALA A 38 -8.97 25.02 3.07
C ALA A 38 -9.31 24.48 4.48
N PRO A 39 -8.56 23.54 5.09
CA PRO A 39 -8.84 23.08 6.45
C PRO A 39 -8.41 24.06 7.55
N THR A 40 -7.58 25.05 7.22
CA THR A 40 -6.94 25.95 8.21
C THR A 40 -7.64 27.29 8.33
N LEU A 41 -8.15 27.84 7.24
CA LEU A 41 -8.89 29.12 7.21
C LEU A 41 -10.05 29.15 8.24
N PRO A 42 -10.91 28.13 8.37
CA PRO A 42 -11.97 28.13 9.39
C PRO A 42 -11.45 28.20 10.83
N LYS A 43 -10.23 27.70 11.09
CA LYS A 43 -9.60 27.74 12.41
C LYS A 43 -8.97 29.10 12.69
N LEU A 44 -8.35 29.72 11.69
CA LEU A 44 -7.74 31.05 11.80
C LEU A 44 -8.78 32.19 11.95
N ARG A 45 -10.05 31.93 11.57
CA ARG A 45 -11.18 32.84 11.80
C ARG A 45 -11.63 32.90 13.27
N LYS A 46 -11.27 31.92 14.10
CA LYS A 46 -11.77 31.86 15.49
C LYS A 46 -11.04 32.87 16.38
N PRO A 47 -11.76 33.58 17.28
CA PRO A 47 -11.12 34.40 18.31
C PRO A 47 -10.17 33.55 19.15
N GLY A 48 -8.92 33.99 19.31
CA GLY A 48 -7.87 33.23 20.02
C GLY A 48 -7.03 32.30 19.14
N ALA A 49 -7.19 32.34 17.80
CA ALA A 49 -6.26 31.69 16.89
C ALA A 49 -4.85 32.31 17.00
N PRO A 50 -3.77 31.51 16.79
CA PRO A 50 -2.39 32.02 16.83
C PRO A 50 -2.14 33.16 15.85
N ILE A 51 -2.84 33.13 14.70
CA ILE A 51 -2.90 34.21 13.72
C ILE A 51 -4.38 34.46 13.46
N VAL A 52 -4.88 35.62 13.87
CA VAL A 52 -6.26 36.03 13.57
C VAL A 52 -6.27 36.65 12.18
N ILE A 53 -7.07 36.10 11.28
CA ILE A 53 -7.23 36.60 9.91
C ILE A 53 -8.62 37.20 9.69
N GLY A 54 -8.68 38.32 8.97
CA GLY A 54 -9.92 38.91 8.49
C GLY A 54 -10.42 38.27 7.20
N LYS A 55 -11.65 38.63 6.79
CA LYS A 55 -12.25 38.15 5.54
C LYS A 55 -11.47 38.60 4.29
N ASN A 56 -10.85 39.79 4.34
CA ASN A 56 -9.98 40.27 3.25
C ASN A 56 -8.66 39.50 3.19
N ASP A 57 -8.11 39.12 4.34
CA ASP A 57 -6.84 38.40 4.41
C ASP A 57 -6.96 36.99 3.82
N GLU A 58 -8.12 36.34 3.99
CA GLU A 58 -8.42 35.06 3.37
C GLU A 58 -8.37 35.13 1.84
N VAL A 59 -9.03 36.14 1.27
CA VAL A 59 -9.03 36.35 -0.19
C VAL A 59 -7.60 36.55 -0.67
N TRP A 60 -6.80 37.35 0.05
CA TRP A 60 -5.39 37.54 -0.28
C TRP A 60 -4.56 36.26 -0.12
N LEU A 61 -4.80 35.45 0.90
CA LEU A 61 -4.10 34.17 1.08
C LEU A 61 -4.31 33.23 -0.11
N GLU A 62 -5.54 33.12 -0.60
CA GLU A 62 -5.85 32.29 -1.77
C GLU A 62 -5.32 32.91 -3.06
N THR A 63 -5.50 34.22 -3.23
CA THR A 63 -5.14 34.94 -4.47
C THR A 63 -3.63 35.04 -4.65
N LEU A 64 -2.85 35.30 -3.60
CA LEU A 64 -1.40 35.49 -3.69
C LEU A 64 -0.68 34.26 -4.25
N TYR A 65 -1.12 33.06 -3.89
CA TYR A 65 -0.54 31.83 -4.43
C TYR A 65 -0.72 31.76 -5.96
N MET A 66 -1.94 32.01 -6.45
CA MET A 66 -2.23 31.97 -7.88
C MET A 66 -1.56 33.12 -8.64
N LEU A 67 -1.60 34.33 -8.08
CA LEU A 67 -1.03 35.52 -8.69
C LEU A 67 0.49 35.40 -8.83
N PHE A 68 1.18 34.90 -7.81
CA PHE A 68 2.61 34.66 -7.90
C PHE A 68 2.94 33.44 -8.76
N GLY A 69 2.06 32.45 -8.89
CA GLY A 69 2.14 31.41 -9.93
C GLY A 69 2.37 32.02 -11.32
N LEU A 70 1.52 32.97 -11.72
CA LEU A 70 1.67 33.66 -13.02
C LEU A 70 3.03 34.36 -13.20
N VAL A 71 3.59 34.93 -12.12
CA VAL A 71 4.93 35.54 -12.12
C VAL A 71 6.03 34.47 -12.20
N GLY A 72 5.75 33.26 -11.70
CA GLY A 72 6.62 32.09 -11.77
C GLY A 72 6.79 31.51 -13.17
N LEU A 73 5.86 31.74 -14.11
CA LEU A 73 5.91 31.17 -15.47
C LEU A 73 7.18 31.58 -16.26
N PRO A 74 7.55 32.86 -16.40
CA PRO A 74 8.77 33.25 -17.12
C PRO A 74 10.03 32.77 -16.41
N ILE A 75 10.01 32.76 -15.07
CA ILE A 75 11.11 32.27 -14.22
C ILE A 75 11.32 30.77 -14.45
N THR A 76 10.23 30.01 -14.58
CA THR A 76 10.24 28.57 -14.84
C THR A 76 10.91 28.24 -16.16
N ILE A 77 10.53 28.93 -17.24
CA ILE A 77 11.12 28.73 -18.56
C ILE A 77 12.63 29.04 -18.50
N TYR A 78 12.99 30.19 -17.94
CA TYR A 78 14.38 30.62 -17.83
C TYR A 78 15.24 29.68 -16.97
N LEU A 79 14.78 29.27 -15.79
CA LEU A 79 15.52 28.35 -14.92
C LEU A 79 15.72 27.01 -15.60
N ALA A 80 14.66 26.48 -16.20
CA ALA A 80 14.70 25.15 -16.75
C ALA A 80 15.60 25.04 -17.99
N ASP A 81 15.69 26.12 -18.79
CA ASP A 81 16.60 26.19 -19.93
C ASP A 81 18.05 26.52 -19.51
N LYS A 82 18.25 27.35 -18.47
CA LYS A 82 19.59 27.82 -18.08
C LYS A 82 20.33 26.88 -17.13
N ILE A 83 19.65 26.35 -16.12
CA ILE A 83 20.27 25.52 -15.07
C ILE A 83 19.83 24.04 -15.14
N GLY A 84 18.93 23.71 -16.06
CA GLY A 84 18.41 22.37 -16.26
C GLY A 84 17.29 21.99 -15.29
N ARG A 85 16.52 20.97 -15.67
CA ARG A 85 15.30 20.54 -14.95
C ARG A 85 15.59 20.10 -13.51
N GLN A 86 16.66 19.35 -13.27
CA GLN A 86 17.04 18.88 -11.93
C GLN A 86 17.27 20.02 -10.92
N LYS A 87 18.09 21.01 -11.32
CA LYS A 87 18.42 22.14 -10.44
C LYS A 87 17.22 23.06 -10.28
N SER A 88 16.36 23.16 -11.29
CA SER A 88 15.10 23.90 -11.20
C SER A 88 14.14 23.28 -10.16
N VAL A 89 14.01 21.94 -10.14
CA VAL A 89 13.25 21.24 -9.10
C VAL A 89 13.87 21.49 -7.71
N LEU A 90 15.19 21.51 -7.58
CA LEU A 90 15.85 21.80 -6.29
C LEU A 90 15.57 23.23 -5.80
N VAL A 91 15.56 24.21 -6.70
CA VAL A 91 15.20 25.61 -6.39
C VAL A 91 13.75 25.68 -5.90
N ALA A 92 12.84 24.97 -6.56
CA ALA A 92 11.46 24.87 -6.11
C ALA A 92 11.35 24.21 -4.73
N SER A 93 12.05 23.09 -4.49
CA SER A 93 12.08 22.46 -3.16
C SER A 93 12.60 23.39 -2.06
N ALA A 94 13.61 24.21 -2.34
CA ALA A 94 14.13 25.19 -1.39
C ALA A 94 13.09 26.27 -1.06
N SER A 95 12.34 26.74 -2.07
CA SER A 95 11.25 27.69 -1.85
C SER A 95 10.11 27.08 -1.04
N SER A 96 9.76 25.81 -1.28
CA SER A 96 8.71 25.09 -0.54
C SER A 96 9.12 24.85 0.91
N LEU A 97 10.40 24.61 1.18
CA LEU A 97 10.94 24.54 2.55
C LEU A 97 10.83 25.88 3.28
N ILE A 98 11.20 27.00 2.61
CA ILE A 98 11.04 28.35 3.16
C ILE A 98 9.56 28.63 3.43
N GLY A 99 8.68 28.30 2.49
CA GLY A 99 7.23 28.43 2.63
C GLY A 99 6.69 27.69 3.84
N TRP A 100 7.01 26.41 4.00
CA TRP A 100 6.55 25.63 5.15
C TRP A 100 7.13 26.14 6.48
N THR A 101 8.38 26.59 6.48
CA THR A 101 9.00 27.19 7.66
C THR A 101 8.25 28.46 8.07
N LEU A 102 7.97 29.36 7.11
CA LEU A 102 7.22 30.60 7.38
C LEU A 102 5.77 30.33 7.81
N ILE A 103 5.10 29.32 7.23
CA ILE A 103 3.75 28.91 7.66
C ILE A 103 3.78 28.32 9.07
N GLY A 104 4.80 27.52 9.39
CA GLY A 104 4.92 26.83 10.68
C GLY A 104 5.38 27.73 11.84
N THR A 105 6.22 28.73 11.58
CA THR A 105 6.77 29.64 12.60
C THR A 105 6.12 31.02 12.61
N GLY A 106 5.26 31.31 11.64
CA GLY A 106 4.63 32.61 11.48
C GLY A 106 3.83 33.03 12.71
N ASN A 107 4.00 34.28 13.13
CA ASN A 107 3.29 34.87 14.27
C ASN A 107 2.29 35.96 13.85
N ASN A 108 2.20 36.26 12.55
CA ASN A 108 1.24 37.20 11.98
C ASN A 108 0.88 36.82 10.53
N VAL A 109 -0.14 37.46 9.98
CA VAL A 109 -0.65 37.16 8.63
C VAL A 109 0.35 37.44 7.51
N TRP A 110 1.30 38.36 7.71
CA TRP A 110 2.32 38.68 6.70
C TRP A 110 3.27 37.52 6.43
N TYR A 111 3.59 36.69 7.44
CA TYR A 111 4.36 35.46 7.22
C TYR A 111 3.63 34.52 6.24
N LEU A 112 2.32 34.42 6.37
CA LEU A 112 1.50 33.60 5.49
C LEU A 112 1.44 34.19 4.07
N PHE A 113 1.29 35.52 3.93
CA PHE A 113 1.32 36.19 2.63
C PHE A 113 2.66 36.03 1.91
N VAL A 114 3.77 36.23 2.62
CA VAL A 114 5.13 36.05 2.08
C VAL A 114 5.36 34.59 1.70
N ALA A 115 4.95 33.65 2.55
CA ALA A 115 5.04 32.21 2.24
C ALA A 115 4.25 31.87 0.97
N ARG A 116 3.00 32.32 0.85
CA ARG A 116 2.16 32.09 -0.34
C ARG A 116 2.74 32.70 -1.60
N SER A 117 3.37 33.87 -1.50
CA SER A 117 3.99 34.55 -2.64
C SER A 117 5.23 33.82 -3.13
N ILE A 118 6.12 33.43 -2.20
CA ILE A 118 7.37 32.70 -2.51
C ILE A 118 7.05 31.33 -3.13
N VAL A 119 6.15 30.58 -2.49
CA VAL A 119 5.79 29.24 -2.97
C VAL A 119 4.99 29.35 -4.26
N GLY A 120 4.05 30.30 -4.38
CA GLY A 120 3.31 30.52 -5.62
C GLY A 120 4.24 30.72 -6.82
N ALA A 121 5.26 31.59 -6.67
CA ALA A 121 6.24 31.84 -7.74
C ALA A 121 7.10 30.63 -8.13
N ALA A 122 7.22 29.64 -7.24
CA ALA A 122 8.01 28.44 -7.48
C ALA A 122 7.18 27.18 -7.77
N ALA A 123 5.87 27.23 -7.50
CA ALA A 123 4.96 26.13 -7.74
C ALA A 123 4.93 25.73 -9.22
N ASP A 124 4.95 26.71 -10.11
CA ASP A 124 5.02 26.47 -11.56
C ASP A 124 6.33 25.80 -11.97
N VAL A 125 7.45 26.15 -11.32
CA VAL A 125 8.75 25.52 -11.57
C VAL A 125 8.67 24.03 -11.27
N ALA A 126 8.06 23.66 -10.14
CA ALA A 126 7.84 22.26 -9.81
C ALA A 126 6.83 21.58 -10.74
N PHE A 127 5.71 22.23 -11.04
CA PHE A 127 4.63 21.64 -11.82
C PHE A 127 5.05 21.34 -13.26
N VAL A 128 5.92 22.18 -13.81
CA VAL A 128 6.46 22.04 -15.17
C VAL A 128 7.71 21.15 -15.16
N CYS A 129 8.68 21.42 -14.28
CA CYS A 129 9.96 20.70 -14.32
C CYS A 129 9.88 19.30 -13.72
N SER A 130 9.00 19.02 -12.74
CA SER A 130 8.96 17.69 -12.11
C SER A 130 8.44 16.61 -13.06
N PRO A 131 7.32 16.79 -13.79
CA PRO A 131 6.89 15.81 -14.79
C PRO A 131 7.88 15.65 -15.95
N MET A 132 8.52 16.73 -16.41
CA MET A 132 9.54 16.65 -17.46
C MET A 132 10.80 15.93 -16.97
N TYR A 133 11.30 16.27 -15.79
CA TYR A 133 12.44 15.60 -15.16
C TYR A 133 12.16 14.11 -14.93
N VAL A 134 10.96 13.78 -14.43
CA VAL A 134 10.51 12.40 -14.29
C VAL A 134 10.41 11.72 -15.65
N ALA A 135 9.90 12.38 -16.70
CA ALA A 135 9.81 11.81 -18.04
C ALA A 135 11.19 11.59 -18.69
N GLU A 136 12.14 12.50 -18.49
CA GLU A 136 13.52 12.45 -18.99
C GLU A 136 14.34 11.36 -18.27
N ILE A 137 14.10 11.13 -16.98
CA ILE A 137 14.84 10.15 -16.16
C ILE A 137 14.16 8.79 -16.10
N ALA A 138 12.83 8.74 -16.23
CA ALA A 138 12.10 7.49 -16.29
C ALA A 138 12.45 6.78 -17.60
N HIS A 139 13.43 5.89 -17.51
CA HIS A 139 13.74 4.92 -18.55
C HIS A 139 12.45 4.26 -19.02
N GLN A 140 12.28 4.02 -20.33
CA GLN A 140 11.11 3.34 -20.91
C GLN A 140 10.70 2.05 -20.15
N LYS A 141 11.67 1.41 -19.48
CA LYS A 141 11.54 0.24 -18.59
C LYS A 141 10.68 0.46 -17.33
N ILE A 142 10.46 1.69 -16.87
CA ILE A 142 9.76 2.02 -15.61
C ILE A 142 8.35 2.60 -15.86
N ARG A 143 8.07 3.11 -17.06
CA ARG A 143 6.76 3.71 -17.39
C ARG A 143 5.62 2.70 -17.31
N GLY A 144 5.83 1.47 -17.79
CA GLY A 144 4.84 0.41 -17.68
C GLY A 144 4.61 -0.09 -16.25
N PHE A 145 5.64 0.03 -15.41
CA PHE A 145 5.57 -0.32 -14.00
C PHE A 145 4.72 0.68 -13.20
N LEU A 146 4.93 1.98 -13.39
CA LEU A 146 4.17 3.02 -12.67
C LEU A 146 2.67 2.96 -13.00
N ALA A 147 2.32 2.71 -14.27
CA ALA A 147 0.93 2.47 -14.65
C ALA A 147 0.39 1.24 -13.90
N GLY A 148 1.08 0.09 -13.97
CA GLY A 148 0.66 -1.15 -13.30
C GLY A 148 0.41 -1.06 -11.79
N THR A 149 0.95 -0.05 -11.11
CA THR A 149 0.78 0.14 -9.67
C THR A 149 -0.45 0.96 -9.26
N LEU A 150 -1.13 1.62 -10.20
CA LEU A 150 -2.33 2.42 -9.90
C LEU A 150 -3.50 1.57 -9.37
N ASN A 151 -3.61 0.31 -9.84
CA ASN A 151 -4.63 -0.58 -9.28
C ASN A 151 -4.36 -0.91 -7.81
N ALA A 152 -3.11 -1.15 -7.44
CA ALA A 152 -2.74 -1.41 -6.05
C ALA A 152 -3.06 -0.22 -5.13
N LEU A 153 -2.90 1.02 -5.63
CA LEU A 153 -3.34 2.22 -4.93
C LEU A 153 -4.86 2.20 -4.67
N SER A 154 -5.67 1.85 -5.69
CA SER A 154 -7.13 1.70 -5.55
C SER A 154 -7.51 0.56 -4.60
N ASP A 155 -6.84 -0.58 -4.68
CA ASP A 155 -7.07 -1.73 -3.79
C ASP A 155 -6.79 -1.35 -2.33
N GLY A 156 -5.71 -0.60 -2.08
CA GLY A 156 -5.39 -0.04 -0.78
C GLY A 156 -6.48 0.90 -0.23
N MET A 157 -7.08 1.73 -1.09
CA MET A 157 -8.21 2.57 -0.71
C MET A 157 -9.42 1.71 -0.32
N HIS A 158 -9.74 0.66 -1.09
CA HIS A 158 -10.84 -0.26 -0.77
C HIS A 158 -10.60 -1.07 0.50
N PHE A 159 -9.36 -1.48 0.76
CA PHE A 159 -8.97 -2.23 1.94
C PHE A 159 -9.24 -1.43 3.22
N ALA A 160 -8.85 -0.16 3.25
CA ALA A 160 -9.04 0.72 4.40
C ALA A 160 -10.35 1.54 4.37
N TRP A 161 -11.19 1.39 3.34
CA TRP A 161 -12.41 2.21 3.15
C TRP A 161 -13.40 2.14 4.31
N SER A 162 -13.55 0.95 4.93
CA SER A 162 -14.51 0.75 6.02
C SER A 162 -14.18 1.59 7.25
N ALA A 163 -12.91 1.76 7.58
CA ALA A 163 -12.47 2.42 8.81
C ALA A 163 -13.03 3.85 8.96
N PRO A 164 -12.82 4.77 8.01
CA PRO A 164 -13.39 6.12 8.12
C PRO A 164 -14.88 6.16 7.74
N THR A 165 -15.35 5.25 6.87
CA THR A 165 -16.69 5.35 6.29
C THR A 165 -17.78 4.78 7.19
N ILE A 166 -17.53 3.66 7.88
CA ILE A 166 -18.52 3.02 8.76
C ILE A 166 -19.01 3.97 9.87
N PRO A 167 -18.14 4.70 10.60
CA PRO A 167 -18.58 5.68 11.58
C PRO A 167 -19.44 6.82 10.99
N ILE A 168 -19.26 7.14 9.71
CA ILE A 168 -20.09 8.14 9.00
C ILE A 168 -21.45 7.54 8.64
N LEU A 169 -21.47 6.31 8.14
CA LEU A 169 -22.71 5.60 7.76
C LEU A 169 -23.60 5.26 8.96
N MET A 170 -23.02 5.08 10.14
CA MET A 170 -23.75 4.86 11.39
C MET A 170 -24.44 6.13 11.94
N ARG A 171 -24.19 7.31 11.36
CA ARG A 171 -24.81 8.55 11.86
C ARG A 171 -26.31 8.62 11.51
N PRO A 172 -27.14 9.27 12.36
CA PRO A 172 -28.58 9.42 12.10
C PRO A 172 -28.93 10.20 10.83
N ASP A 173 -28.01 10.98 10.28
CA ASP A 173 -28.16 11.77 9.05
C ASP A 173 -27.58 11.07 7.80
N SER A 174 -27.00 9.86 7.96
CA SER A 174 -26.44 9.12 6.84
C SER A 174 -27.50 8.83 5.76
N PRO A 175 -27.16 9.03 4.46
CA PRO A 175 -28.05 8.71 3.35
C PRO A 175 -28.28 7.20 3.20
N ILE A 176 -27.34 6.37 3.68
CA ILE A 176 -27.46 4.91 3.68
C ILE A 176 -27.57 4.47 5.14
N LYS A 177 -28.71 3.89 5.49
CA LYS A 177 -28.93 3.34 6.83
C LYS A 177 -28.29 1.96 6.92
N ILE A 178 -27.37 1.82 7.87
CA ILE A 178 -26.73 0.54 8.19
C ILE A 178 -26.93 0.21 9.67
N THR A 179 -26.94 -1.08 9.97
CA THR A 179 -27.02 -1.67 11.32
C THR A 179 -25.66 -2.24 11.72
N GLU A 180 -25.50 -2.60 12.99
CA GLU A 180 -24.27 -3.27 13.48
C GLU A 180 -23.99 -4.60 12.76
N LYS A 181 -25.04 -5.32 12.35
CA LYS A 181 -24.88 -6.55 11.56
C LYS A 181 -24.32 -6.25 10.18
N ASP A 182 -24.67 -5.10 9.61
CA ASP A 182 -24.25 -4.73 8.27
C ASP A 182 -22.76 -4.39 8.23
N ILE A 183 -22.22 -3.81 9.31
CA ILE A 183 -20.77 -3.57 9.50
C ILE A 183 -20.00 -4.87 9.26
N VAL A 184 -20.40 -5.95 9.93
CA VAL A 184 -19.74 -7.25 9.83
C VAL A 184 -19.70 -7.73 8.39
N TRP A 185 -20.84 -7.68 7.69
CA TRP A 185 -20.94 -8.17 6.32
C TRP A 185 -20.21 -7.29 5.30
N LEU A 186 -20.19 -5.96 5.48
CA LEU A 186 -19.44 -5.04 4.61
C LEU A 186 -17.93 -5.31 4.62
N GLU A 187 -17.40 -5.71 5.77
CA GLU A 187 -15.99 -6.02 5.94
C GLU A 187 -15.66 -7.46 5.53
N VAL A 188 -16.49 -8.42 5.96
CA VAL A 188 -16.33 -9.85 5.63
C VAL A 188 -16.47 -10.10 4.14
N PHE A 189 -17.45 -9.50 3.45
CA PHE A 189 -17.66 -9.76 2.02
C PHE A 189 -16.46 -9.39 1.15
N TYR A 190 -15.75 -8.31 1.48
CA TYR A 190 -14.55 -7.95 0.75
C TYR A 190 -13.47 -9.04 0.86
N MET A 191 -13.18 -9.53 2.07
CA MET A 191 -12.15 -10.56 2.26
C MET A 191 -12.60 -11.92 1.73
N LEU A 192 -13.86 -12.28 1.99
CA LEU A 192 -14.43 -13.56 1.61
C LEU A 192 -14.47 -13.72 0.09
N PHE A 193 -14.87 -12.67 -0.64
CA PHE A 193 -14.87 -12.73 -2.10
C PHE A 193 -13.48 -12.61 -2.71
N GLY A 194 -12.47 -12.11 -1.99
CA GLY A 194 -11.08 -12.32 -2.34
C GLY A 194 -10.75 -13.82 -2.39
N PHE A 195 -11.08 -14.57 -1.33
CA PHE A 195 -10.89 -16.03 -1.30
C PHE A 195 -11.71 -16.76 -2.38
N VAL A 196 -12.99 -16.42 -2.54
CA VAL A 196 -13.85 -17.02 -3.59
C VAL A 196 -13.37 -16.63 -4.99
N GLY A 197 -12.63 -15.52 -5.13
CA GLY A 197 -12.02 -15.04 -6.36
C GLY A 197 -10.83 -15.86 -6.85
N LEU A 198 -10.16 -16.63 -5.98
CA LEU A 198 -8.93 -17.37 -6.33
C LEU A 198 -9.05 -18.26 -7.58
N PRO A 199 -10.12 -19.07 -7.77
CA PRO A 199 -10.25 -19.87 -8.99
C PRO A 199 -10.38 -19.01 -10.25
N ILE A 200 -11.03 -17.84 -10.14
CA ILE A 200 -11.16 -16.86 -11.22
C ILE A 200 -9.77 -16.28 -11.53
N THR A 201 -9.02 -15.89 -10.50
CA THR A 201 -7.64 -15.40 -10.62
C THR A 201 -6.73 -16.39 -11.35
N ILE A 202 -6.73 -17.66 -10.94
CA ILE A 202 -5.95 -18.72 -11.58
C ILE A 202 -6.36 -18.89 -13.05
N TYR A 203 -7.67 -18.89 -13.32
CA TYR A 203 -8.19 -19.04 -14.67
C TYR A 203 -7.78 -17.89 -15.59
N LEU A 204 -7.98 -16.64 -15.14
CA LEU A 204 -7.66 -15.44 -15.91
C LEU A 204 -6.15 -15.36 -16.19
N ALA A 205 -5.31 -15.51 -15.17
CA ALA A 205 -3.85 -15.40 -15.28
C ALA A 205 -3.26 -16.40 -16.30
N ASN A 206 -3.84 -17.60 -16.39
CA ASN A 206 -3.39 -18.66 -17.30
C ASN A 206 -4.05 -18.60 -18.68
N LYS A 207 -5.31 -18.15 -18.78
CA LYS A 207 -6.04 -18.13 -20.05
C LYS A 207 -5.74 -16.88 -20.86
N ILE A 208 -5.90 -15.70 -20.26
CA ILE A 208 -5.85 -14.42 -20.97
C ILE A 208 -4.53 -13.67 -20.79
N GLY A 209 -3.70 -14.06 -19.81
CA GLY A 209 -2.42 -13.44 -19.52
C GLY A 209 -2.49 -12.49 -18.32
N ARG A 210 -1.34 -11.95 -17.89
CA ARG A 210 -1.25 -11.20 -16.64
C ARG A 210 -1.75 -9.77 -16.84
N GLN A 211 -1.32 -9.13 -17.94
CA GLN A 211 -1.73 -7.77 -18.31
C GLN A 211 -3.25 -7.69 -18.47
N LYS A 212 -3.86 -8.61 -19.21
CA LYS A 212 -5.32 -8.61 -19.39
C LYS A 212 -6.09 -8.93 -18.11
N SER A 213 -5.54 -9.76 -17.23
CA SER A 213 -6.16 -10.05 -15.94
C SER A 213 -6.22 -8.80 -15.05
N VAL A 214 -5.14 -8.01 -15.01
CA VAL A 214 -5.13 -6.72 -14.29
C VAL A 214 -6.14 -5.73 -14.89
N LEU A 215 -6.33 -5.70 -16.22
CA LEU A 215 -7.38 -4.88 -16.84
C LEU A 215 -8.80 -5.32 -16.43
N VAL A 216 -9.06 -6.62 -16.37
CA VAL A 216 -10.36 -7.15 -15.90
C VAL A 216 -10.58 -6.79 -14.42
N ALA A 217 -9.55 -6.91 -13.59
CA ALA A 217 -9.60 -6.47 -12.19
C ALA A 217 -9.89 -4.97 -12.08
N SER A 218 -9.17 -4.14 -12.85
CA SER A 218 -9.36 -2.70 -12.89
C SER A 218 -10.78 -2.34 -13.34
N ALA A 219 -11.31 -2.97 -14.39
CA ALA A 219 -12.69 -2.74 -14.84
C ALA A 219 -13.73 -3.11 -13.78
N THR A 220 -13.50 -4.22 -13.06
CA THR A 220 -14.39 -4.65 -11.96
C THR A 220 -14.31 -3.69 -10.77
N SER A 221 -13.11 -3.20 -10.44
CA SER A 221 -12.86 -2.18 -9.42
C SER A 221 -13.55 -0.85 -9.76
N LEU A 222 -13.52 -0.43 -11.03
CA LEU A 222 -14.24 0.75 -11.52
C LEU A 222 -15.76 0.63 -11.27
N ILE A 223 -16.35 -0.52 -11.62
CA ILE A 223 -17.77 -0.78 -11.35
C ILE A 223 -18.04 -0.75 -9.85
N GLY A 224 -17.15 -1.34 -9.04
CA GLY A 224 -17.21 -1.29 -7.58
C GLY A 224 -17.25 0.14 -7.03
N TRP A 225 -16.36 1.02 -7.46
CA TRP A 225 -16.39 2.43 -7.04
C TRP A 225 -17.66 3.15 -7.51
N ILE A 226 -18.13 2.90 -8.74
CA ILE A 226 -19.40 3.48 -9.22
C ILE A 226 -20.55 3.04 -8.30
N LEU A 227 -20.66 1.75 -8.00
CA LEU A 227 -21.69 1.21 -7.10
C LEU A 227 -21.61 1.81 -5.70
N ILE A 228 -20.42 1.96 -5.12
CA ILE A 228 -20.25 2.63 -3.82
C ILE A 228 -20.67 4.10 -3.91
N GLY A 229 -20.34 4.79 -5.00
CA GLY A 229 -20.65 6.21 -5.19
C GLY A 229 -22.14 6.51 -5.36
N VAL A 230 -22.88 5.61 -6.01
CA VAL A 230 -24.33 5.76 -6.26
C VAL A 230 -25.22 5.06 -5.23
N ALA A 231 -24.63 4.33 -4.28
CA ALA A 231 -25.37 3.55 -3.30
C ALA A 231 -26.36 4.41 -2.50
N ASP A 232 -27.62 4.01 -2.53
CA ASP A 232 -28.72 4.55 -1.71
C ASP A 232 -29.19 3.52 -0.66
N ARG A 233 -28.79 2.24 -0.81
CA ARG A 233 -29.09 1.14 0.11
C ARG A 233 -27.85 0.28 0.35
N VAL A 234 -27.85 -0.47 1.46
CA VAL A 234 -26.71 -1.28 1.90
C VAL A 234 -26.40 -2.43 0.93
N GLU A 235 -27.38 -2.92 0.17
CA GLU A 235 -27.22 -4.01 -0.78
C GLU A 235 -26.27 -3.65 -1.92
N TYR A 236 -26.27 -2.40 -2.38
CA TYR A 236 -25.30 -1.91 -3.37
C TYR A 236 -23.88 -1.99 -2.82
N LEU A 237 -23.71 -1.66 -1.54
CA LEU A 237 -22.41 -1.78 -0.88
C LEU A 237 -21.99 -3.24 -0.78
N TYR A 238 -22.89 -4.16 -0.42
CA TYR A 238 -22.55 -5.59 -0.41
C TYR A 238 -22.08 -6.10 -1.76
N ILE A 239 -22.83 -5.81 -2.83
CA ILE A 239 -22.45 -6.21 -4.18
C ILE A 239 -21.11 -5.61 -4.57
N ALA A 240 -20.90 -4.31 -4.29
CA ALA A 240 -19.64 -3.65 -4.58
C ALA A 240 -18.47 -4.27 -3.80
N ARG A 241 -18.63 -4.54 -2.49
CA ARG A 241 -17.58 -5.15 -1.65
C ARG A 241 -17.24 -6.56 -2.13
N SER A 242 -18.23 -7.36 -2.52
CA SER A 242 -18.01 -8.69 -3.12
C SER A 242 -17.25 -8.62 -4.44
N MET A 243 -17.67 -7.75 -5.37
CA MET A 243 -17.02 -7.60 -6.67
C MET A 243 -15.58 -7.12 -6.55
N VAL A 244 -15.36 -6.08 -5.74
CA VAL A 244 -14.03 -5.52 -5.51
C VAL A 244 -13.14 -6.50 -4.78
N GLY A 245 -13.66 -7.29 -3.82
CA GLY A 245 -12.89 -8.33 -3.14
C GLY A 245 -12.28 -9.32 -4.13
N ALA A 246 -13.10 -9.85 -5.05
CA ALA A 246 -12.63 -10.75 -6.10
C ALA A 246 -11.65 -10.07 -7.09
N ALA A 247 -11.89 -8.80 -7.42
CA ALA A 247 -11.00 -8.03 -8.30
C ALA A 247 -9.63 -7.75 -7.65
N ALA A 248 -9.62 -7.43 -6.35
CA ALA A 248 -8.43 -7.16 -5.57
C ALA A 248 -7.52 -8.41 -5.53
N ASP A 249 -8.10 -9.61 -5.36
CA ASP A 249 -7.35 -10.88 -5.44
C ASP A 249 -6.66 -11.08 -6.80
N VAL A 250 -7.42 -10.88 -7.89
CA VAL A 250 -6.87 -10.96 -9.26
C VAL A 250 -5.69 -10.01 -9.44
N ALA A 251 -5.84 -8.77 -8.98
CA ALA A 251 -4.80 -7.76 -9.07
C ALA A 251 -3.59 -8.07 -8.17
N PHE A 252 -3.83 -8.53 -6.94
CA PHE A 252 -2.80 -8.87 -5.96
C PHE A 252 -1.90 -9.99 -6.46
N VAL A 253 -2.44 -10.96 -7.19
CA VAL A 253 -1.65 -12.05 -7.80
C VAL A 253 -1.03 -11.62 -9.14
N CYS A 254 -1.82 -11.03 -10.04
CA CYS A 254 -1.38 -10.78 -11.41
C CYS A 254 -0.41 -9.61 -11.52
N SER A 255 -0.53 -8.57 -10.70
CA SER A 255 0.32 -7.38 -10.76
C SER A 255 1.79 -7.69 -10.42
N PRO A 256 2.13 -8.33 -9.28
CA PRO A 256 3.52 -8.68 -8.98
C PRO A 256 4.06 -9.71 -9.96
N MET A 257 3.22 -10.62 -10.49
CA MET A 257 3.63 -11.56 -11.53
C MET A 257 3.97 -10.86 -12.84
N TYR A 258 3.12 -9.96 -13.30
CA TYR A 258 3.35 -9.16 -14.51
C TYR A 258 4.64 -8.33 -14.37
N VAL A 259 4.75 -7.57 -13.27
CA VAL A 259 5.94 -6.77 -12.97
C VAL A 259 7.19 -7.65 -12.93
N ALA A 260 7.11 -8.82 -12.30
CA ALA A 260 8.24 -9.74 -12.21
C ALA A 260 8.68 -10.34 -13.57
N GLU A 261 7.75 -10.50 -14.50
CA GLU A 261 8.01 -11.07 -15.83
C GLU A 261 8.48 -10.02 -16.85
N ILE A 262 8.12 -8.74 -16.67
CA ILE A 262 8.59 -7.66 -17.56
C ILE A 262 9.87 -6.97 -17.06
N ALA A 263 10.09 -6.98 -15.74
CA ALA A 263 11.22 -6.32 -15.12
C ALA A 263 12.55 -7.01 -15.49
N HIS A 264 13.60 -6.20 -15.56
CA HIS A 264 14.95 -6.75 -15.68
C HIS A 264 15.34 -7.50 -14.39
N LYS A 265 16.07 -8.62 -14.53
CA LYS A 265 16.45 -9.53 -13.43
C LYS A 265 17.01 -8.81 -12.20
N LYS A 266 17.79 -7.74 -12.41
CA LYS A 266 18.43 -6.93 -11.35
C LYS A 266 17.46 -6.16 -10.44
N ILE A 267 16.35 -5.66 -10.96
CA ILE A 267 15.42 -4.77 -10.21
C ILE A 267 14.06 -5.40 -9.92
N ARG A 268 13.84 -6.63 -10.40
CA ARG A 268 12.58 -7.38 -10.28
C ARG A 268 12.02 -7.43 -8.86
N GLY A 269 12.85 -7.74 -7.86
CA GLY A 269 12.41 -7.90 -6.47
C GLY A 269 11.90 -6.58 -5.87
N PHE A 270 12.62 -5.48 -6.11
CA PHE A 270 12.24 -4.15 -5.67
C PHE A 270 10.91 -3.71 -6.31
N LEU A 271 10.77 -3.88 -7.64
CA LEU A 271 9.55 -3.51 -8.35
C LEU A 271 8.35 -4.34 -7.89
N ALA A 272 8.50 -5.65 -7.70
CA ALA A 272 7.43 -6.49 -7.16
C ALA A 272 7.03 -6.05 -5.72
N GLY A 273 8.00 -5.65 -4.89
CA GLY A 273 7.75 -5.14 -3.54
C GLY A 273 7.00 -3.81 -3.50
N PHE A 274 7.23 -2.95 -4.49
CA PHE A 274 6.65 -1.60 -4.54
C PHE A 274 5.13 -1.60 -4.72
N ILE A 275 4.54 -2.66 -5.26
CA ILE A 275 3.08 -2.83 -5.36
C ILE A 275 2.45 -2.75 -3.97
N TYR A 276 3.05 -3.40 -2.98
CA TYR A 276 2.58 -3.37 -1.59
C TYR A 276 2.75 -1.99 -0.93
N VAL A 277 3.75 -1.21 -1.35
CA VAL A 277 3.91 0.18 -0.91
C VAL A 277 2.77 1.05 -1.45
N MET A 278 2.38 0.82 -2.71
CA MET A 278 1.27 1.55 -3.33
C MET A 278 -0.08 1.20 -2.70
N GLU A 279 -0.27 -0.05 -2.27
CA GLU A 279 -1.43 -0.42 -1.45
C GLU A 279 -1.48 0.33 -0.11
N MET A 280 -0.35 0.45 0.59
CA MET A 280 -0.28 1.25 1.83
C MET A 280 -0.49 2.75 1.56
N CYS A 281 -0.02 3.26 0.42
CA CYS A 281 -0.30 4.63 -0.03
C CYS A 281 -1.80 4.85 -0.24
N GLY A 282 -2.50 3.86 -0.81
CA GLY A 282 -3.95 3.88 -1.00
C GLY A 282 -4.71 3.92 0.32
N SER A 283 -4.26 3.12 1.29
CA SER A 283 -4.82 3.12 2.65
C SER A 283 -4.63 4.46 3.36
N LEU A 284 -3.46 5.10 3.18
CA LEU A 284 -3.20 6.44 3.68
C LEU A 284 -4.10 7.48 2.99
N LEU A 285 -4.25 7.40 1.66
CA LEU A 285 -5.09 8.33 0.88
C LEU A 285 -6.54 8.31 1.36
N ILE A 286 -7.12 7.13 1.57
CA ILE A 286 -8.52 7.04 2.02
C ILE A 286 -8.71 7.59 3.44
N TYR A 287 -7.73 7.44 4.33
CA TYR A 287 -7.76 8.04 5.67
C TYR A 287 -7.59 9.56 5.65
N CYS A 288 -6.80 10.09 4.72
CA CYS A 288 -6.63 11.53 4.55
C CYS A 288 -7.88 12.20 3.98
N VAL A 289 -8.67 11.49 3.18
CA VAL A 289 -9.81 12.08 2.47
C VAL A 289 -11.14 11.77 3.15
N ALA A 290 -11.49 10.48 3.31
CA ALA A 290 -12.86 10.07 3.63
C ALA A 290 -13.45 10.69 4.92
N PRO A 291 -12.70 10.89 6.02
CA PRO A 291 -13.26 11.53 7.23
C PRO A 291 -13.67 12.99 7.08
N PHE A 292 -13.18 13.69 6.05
CA PHE A 292 -13.30 15.15 5.92
C PHE A 292 -14.21 15.60 4.79
N VAL A 293 -14.71 14.66 3.99
CA VAL A 293 -15.52 14.94 2.80
C VAL A 293 -16.80 14.12 2.83
N SER A 294 -17.74 14.44 1.92
CA SER A 294 -18.93 13.60 1.72
C SER A 294 -18.53 12.18 1.31
N VAL A 295 -19.32 11.18 1.75
CA VAL A 295 -19.14 9.76 1.41
C VAL A 295 -19.12 9.46 -0.10
N ARG A 296 -19.59 10.42 -0.93
CA ARG A 296 -19.57 10.32 -2.40
C ARG A 296 -18.23 10.70 -3.04
N ILE A 297 -17.37 11.45 -2.34
CA ILE A 297 -16.09 11.92 -2.91
C ILE A 297 -15.03 10.82 -3.00
N PRO A 298 -14.81 9.96 -1.98
CA PRO A 298 -13.79 8.91 -2.09
C PRO A 298 -14.00 7.96 -3.28
N PRO A 299 -15.24 7.53 -3.61
CA PRO A 299 -15.51 6.78 -4.83
C PRO A 299 -15.14 7.51 -6.12
N ILE A 300 -15.33 8.83 -6.21
CA ILE A 300 -14.93 9.63 -7.38
C ILE A 300 -13.40 9.59 -7.56
N ILE A 301 -12.65 9.70 -6.47
CA ILE A 301 -11.17 9.59 -6.51
C ILE A 301 -10.76 8.19 -6.99
N GLY A 302 -11.40 7.14 -6.47
CA GLY A 302 -11.20 5.77 -6.92
C GLY A 302 -11.49 5.58 -8.42
N ILE A 303 -12.61 6.13 -8.91
CA ILE A 303 -12.97 6.15 -10.33
C ILE A 303 -11.88 6.82 -11.16
N CYS A 304 -11.37 7.98 -10.76
CA CYS A 304 -10.31 8.68 -11.49
C CYS A 304 -9.01 7.85 -11.57
N ILE A 305 -8.58 7.24 -10.46
CA ILE A 305 -7.37 6.41 -10.40
C ILE A 305 -7.51 5.19 -11.33
N VAL A 306 -8.61 4.46 -11.21
CA VAL A 306 -8.84 3.23 -11.97
C VAL A 306 -9.12 3.54 -13.45
N SER A 307 -9.81 4.63 -13.77
CA SER A 307 -9.99 5.07 -15.16
C SER A 307 -8.65 5.44 -15.81
N THR A 308 -7.76 6.10 -15.07
CA THR A 308 -6.40 6.40 -15.54
C THR A 308 -5.63 5.11 -15.85
N GLN A 309 -5.75 4.10 -14.99
CA GLN A 309 -5.18 2.79 -15.21
C GLN A 309 -5.74 2.12 -16.47
N LEU A 310 -7.07 2.12 -16.64
CA LEU A 310 -7.73 1.54 -17.82
C LEU A 310 -7.38 2.26 -19.12
N LEU A 311 -7.04 3.54 -19.07
CA LEU A 311 -6.59 4.31 -20.23
C LEU A 311 -5.14 4.00 -20.59
N ILE A 312 -4.23 3.89 -19.60
CA ILE A 312 -2.79 3.79 -19.85
C ILE A 312 -2.33 2.33 -20.01
N PHE A 313 -2.82 1.44 -19.17
CA PHE A 313 -2.33 0.07 -19.07
C PHE A 313 -2.53 -0.82 -20.32
N PRO A 314 -3.57 -0.62 -21.18
CA PRO A 314 -3.71 -1.36 -22.44
C PRO A 314 -2.56 -1.14 -23.45
N PHE A 315 -1.85 -0.01 -23.36
CA PHE A 315 -0.73 0.29 -24.25
C PHE A 315 0.55 -0.48 -23.90
N LEU A 316 0.56 -1.18 -22.76
CA LEU A 316 1.69 -2.01 -22.35
C LEU A 316 1.59 -3.41 -22.94
N PRO A 317 2.70 -4.00 -23.38
CA PRO A 317 2.69 -5.34 -23.93
C PRO A 317 2.41 -6.37 -22.83
N GLU A 318 1.77 -7.46 -23.21
CA GLU A 318 1.64 -8.63 -22.34
C GLU A 318 3.02 -9.26 -22.09
N SER A 319 3.16 -10.00 -20.98
CA SER A 319 4.41 -10.62 -20.59
C SER A 319 5.05 -11.52 -21.68
N PRO A 320 6.37 -11.39 -21.93
CA PRO A 320 7.08 -12.27 -22.86
C PRO A 320 7.08 -13.72 -22.36
N HIS A 321 7.10 -13.94 -21.04
CA HIS A 321 6.98 -15.27 -20.43
C HIS A 321 5.63 -15.91 -20.77
N PHE A 322 4.53 -15.15 -20.70
CA PHE A 322 3.20 -15.66 -21.04
C PHE A 322 3.10 -16.06 -22.52
N HIS A 323 3.62 -15.23 -23.42
CA HIS A 323 3.62 -15.53 -24.85
C HIS A 323 4.44 -16.80 -25.18
N LEU A 324 5.62 -16.96 -24.58
CA LEU A 324 6.44 -18.18 -24.72
C LEU A 324 5.73 -19.39 -24.12
N TYR A 325 5.06 -19.24 -22.97
CA TYR A 325 4.28 -20.32 -22.38
C TYR A 325 3.18 -20.82 -23.32
N LYS A 326 2.49 -19.90 -24.03
CA LYS A 326 1.48 -20.20 -25.06
C LYS A 326 2.05 -20.66 -26.41
N GLY A 327 3.38 -20.68 -26.57
CA GLY A 327 4.04 -21.06 -27.83
C GLY A 327 4.07 -19.94 -28.89
N ASN A 328 3.66 -18.71 -28.56
CA ASN A 328 3.71 -17.59 -29.49
C ASN A 328 5.05 -16.84 -29.40
N ARG A 329 6.09 -17.43 -30.02
CA ARG A 329 7.46 -16.91 -29.97
C ARG A 329 7.60 -15.51 -30.58
N LYS A 330 6.90 -15.22 -31.70
CA LYS A 330 6.94 -13.90 -32.37
C LYS A 330 6.38 -12.79 -31.48
N ALA A 331 5.25 -13.02 -30.80
CA ALA A 331 4.68 -12.04 -29.88
C ALA A 331 5.56 -11.81 -28.65
N ALA A 332 6.19 -12.86 -28.14
CA ALA A 332 7.14 -12.74 -27.03
C ALA A 332 8.36 -11.88 -27.39
N GLU A 333 8.93 -12.09 -28.57
CA GLU A 333 10.06 -11.31 -29.07
C GLU A 333 9.68 -9.82 -29.21
N LYS A 334 8.53 -9.54 -29.85
CA LYS A 334 7.99 -8.17 -29.98
C LYS A 334 7.78 -7.51 -28.61
N SER A 335 7.23 -8.24 -27.64
CA SER A 335 7.05 -7.74 -26.29
C SER A 335 8.39 -7.42 -25.63
N LEU A 336 9.38 -8.31 -25.73
CA LEU A 336 10.67 -8.12 -25.08
C LEU A 336 11.42 -6.93 -25.68
N LYS A 337 11.41 -6.79 -27.01
CA LYS A 337 11.96 -5.62 -27.72
C LYS A 337 11.33 -4.31 -27.25
N PHE A 338 9.99 -4.26 -27.15
CA PHE A 338 9.29 -3.09 -26.62
C PHE A 338 9.72 -2.76 -25.18
N LEU A 339 9.79 -3.77 -24.31
CA LEU A 339 10.14 -3.58 -22.90
C LEU A 339 11.60 -3.19 -22.68
N ARG A 340 12.51 -3.65 -23.53
CA ARG A 340 13.95 -3.35 -23.43
C ARG A 340 14.33 -2.06 -24.14
N GLY A 341 13.58 -1.67 -25.18
CA GLY A 341 13.88 -0.51 -26.02
C GLY A 341 15.06 -0.75 -26.96
N THR A 342 15.37 -2.02 -27.26
CA THR A 342 16.48 -2.44 -28.13
C THR A 342 16.10 -3.71 -28.87
N ASP A 343 16.69 -3.92 -30.04
CA ASP A 343 16.60 -5.18 -30.80
C ASP A 343 17.58 -6.25 -30.29
N ASP A 344 18.60 -5.85 -29.53
CA ASP A 344 19.59 -6.75 -28.91
C ASP A 344 19.02 -7.45 -27.68
N ILE A 345 18.26 -8.52 -27.92
CA ILE A 345 17.57 -9.30 -26.88
C ILE A 345 17.85 -10.81 -26.98
N ASP A 346 18.71 -11.26 -27.90
CA ASP A 346 18.81 -12.67 -28.29
C ASP A 346 19.24 -13.57 -27.12
N GLU A 347 20.23 -13.14 -26.34
CA GLU A 347 20.70 -13.88 -25.17
C GLU A 347 19.60 -13.99 -24.10
N GLU A 348 18.99 -12.86 -23.71
CA GLU A 348 17.91 -12.84 -22.72
C GLU A 348 16.68 -13.63 -23.19
N PHE A 349 16.33 -13.53 -24.48
CA PHE A 349 15.21 -14.26 -25.06
C PHE A 349 15.44 -15.76 -25.05
N LYS A 350 16.69 -16.20 -25.32
CA LYS A 350 17.09 -17.61 -25.22
C LYS A 350 16.98 -18.09 -23.78
N GLU A 351 17.54 -17.35 -22.81
CA GLU A 351 17.46 -17.70 -21.39
C GLU A 351 16.02 -17.84 -20.89
N ILE A 352 15.13 -16.90 -21.26
CA ILE A 352 13.71 -16.94 -20.91
C ILE A 352 13.03 -18.15 -21.57
N SER A 353 13.33 -18.42 -22.84
CA SER A 353 12.78 -19.57 -23.57
C SER A 353 13.15 -20.90 -22.90
N GLU A 354 14.42 -21.07 -22.54
CA GLU A 354 14.91 -22.26 -21.84
C GLU A 354 14.27 -22.41 -20.45
N ALA A 355 14.11 -21.32 -19.71
CA ALA A 355 13.44 -21.34 -18.41
C ALA A 355 11.97 -21.77 -18.51
N ILE A 356 11.25 -21.32 -19.55
CA ILE A 356 9.84 -21.71 -19.79
C ILE A 356 9.74 -23.18 -20.20
N GLU A 357 10.65 -23.68 -21.04
CA GLU A 357 10.67 -25.12 -21.39
C GLU A 357 10.94 -26.00 -20.17
N ARG A 358 11.93 -25.65 -19.34
CA ARG A 358 12.16 -26.33 -18.05
C ARG A 358 10.93 -26.26 -17.14
N GLN A 359 10.24 -25.11 -17.09
CA GLN A 359 9.02 -24.99 -16.30
C GLN A 359 7.90 -25.93 -16.79
N LYS A 360 7.78 -26.17 -18.11
CA LYS A 360 6.80 -27.10 -18.68
C LYS A 360 7.16 -28.56 -18.38
N THR A 361 8.43 -28.93 -18.51
CA THR A 361 8.89 -30.32 -18.36
C THR A 361 9.10 -30.73 -16.91
N GLU A 362 9.49 -29.81 -16.03
CA GLU A 362 9.85 -30.08 -14.63
C GLU A 362 8.79 -29.64 -13.61
N SER A 363 7.63 -29.15 -14.05
CA SER A 363 6.52 -28.76 -13.17
C SER A 363 6.02 -29.96 -12.35
N GLY A 364 6.13 -29.87 -11.02
CA GLY A 364 5.61 -30.89 -10.09
C GLY A 364 4.07 -30.92 -10.06
N ARG A 365 3.47 -31.98 -9.53
CA ARG A 365 2.02 -32.06 -9.32
C ARG A 365 1.60 -31.19 -8.14
N LEU A 366 0.32 -30.79 -8.05
CA LEU A 366 -0.18 -30.05 -6.88
C LEU A 366 -0.03 -30.86 -5.59
N GLN A 367 -0.18 -32.18 -5.69
CA GLN A 367 0.03 -33.13 -4.59
C GLN A 367 1.45 -33.05 -4.02
N ASP A 368 2.46 -32.71 -4.83
CA ASP A 368 3.85 -32.59 -4.42
C ASP A 368 4.07 -31.47 -3.38
N LEU A 369 3.11 -30.55 -3.24
CA LEU A 369 3.11 -29.55 -2.19
C LEU A 369 2.96 -30.17 -0.79
N PHE A 370 2.18 -31.25 -0.68
CA PHE A 370 1.83 -31.89 0.59
C PHE A 370 2.52 -33.25 0.78
N THR A 371 2.90 -33.94 -0.29
CA THR A 371 3.57 -35.25 -0.20
C THR A 371 5.07 -35.09 0.09
N VAL A 372 5.75 -34.13 -0.53
CA VAL A 372 7.20 -33.90 -0.36
C VAL A 372 7.47 -33.19 0.97
N LYS A 373 8.32 -33.78 1.83
CA LYS A 373 8.61 -33.30 3.20
C LYS A 373 9.01 -31.81 3.25
N SER A 374 9.91 -31.36 2.38
CA SER A 374 10.38 -29.96 2.36
C SER A 374 9.28 -28.99 1.92
N ASN A 375 8.52 -29.33 0.87
CA ASN A 375 7.40 -28.52 0.40
C ASN A 375 6.27 -28.47 1.44
N ARG A 376 5.98 -29.58 2.13
CA ARG A 376 4.99 -29.62 3.21
C ARG A 376 5.40 -28.73 4.38
N LYS A 377 6.68 -28.74 4.76
CA LYS A 377 7.21 -27.85 5.82
C LYS A 377 7.12 -26.38 5.39
N ALA A 378 7.46 -26.05 4.14
CA ALA A 378 7.25 -24.71 3.58
C ALA A 378 5.78 -24.29 3.60
N ALA A 379 4.87 -25.16 3.16
CA ALA A 379 3.44 -24.90 3.15
C ALA A 379 2.89 -24.66 4.57
N LEU A 380 3.34 -25.44 5.56
CA LEU A 380 2.96 -25.26 6.96
C LEU A 380 3.45 -23.93 7.53
N ILE A 381 4.73 -23.58 7.29
CA ILE A 381 5.30 -22.29 7.70
C ILE A 381 4.50 -21.14 7.08
N MET A 382 4.22 -21.20 5.77
CA MET A 382 3.50 -20.15 5.09
C MET A 382 2.03 -20.05 5.53
N THR A 383 1.36 -21.18 5.76
CA THR A 383 0.00 -21.20 6.29
C THR A 383 -0.06 -20.50 7.65
N PHE A 384 0.89 -20.83 8.54
CA PHE A 384 0.96 -20.21 9.85
C PHE A 384 1.29 -18.71 9.76
N LEU A 385 2.33 -18.32 9.02
CA LEU A 385 2.72 -16.90 8.92
C LEU A 385 1.62 -16.04 8.28
N ASN A 386 0.96 -16.55 7.24
CA ASN A 386 -0.14 -15.84 6.59
C ASN A 386 -1.37 -15.76 7.50
N GLY A 387 -1.65 -16.77 8.31
CA GLY A 387 -2.72 -16.71 9.31
C GLY A 387 -2.40 -15.81 10.49
N ALA A 388 -1.19 -15.91 11.01
CA ALA A 388 -0.68 -15.16 12.15
C ALA A 388 -0.82 -13.66 11.96
N GLN A 389 -0.43 -13.11 10.81
CA GLN A 389 -0.49 -11.67 10.59
C GLN A 389 -1.93 -11.12 10.72
N HIS A 390 -2.94 -11.86 10.24
CA HIS A 390 -4.34 -11.46 10.34
C HIS A 390 -4.87 -11.71 11.75
N MET A 391 -4.53 -12.82 12.38
CA MET A 391 -4.89 -13.13 13.76
C MET A 391 -4.18 -12.25 14.80
N MET A 392 -3.16 -11.49 14.39
CA MET A 392 -2.53 -10.41 15.16
C MET A 392 -3.23 -9.05 14.92
N GLY A 393 -4.39 -9.05 14.29
CA GLY A 393 -5.24 -7.87 14.14
C GLY A 393 -4.96 -7.00 12.92
N PHE A 394 -4.14 -7.42 11.94
CA PHE A 394 -3.83 -6.58 10.77
C PHE A 394 -5.08 -6.06 10.06
N THR A 395 -5.89 -6.99 9.54
CA THR A 395 -7.11 -6.66 8.81
C THR A 395 -8.14 -6.00 9.72
N ALA A 396 -8.35 -6.54 10.91
CA ALA A 396 -9.34 -6.02 11.86
C ALA A 396 -9.05 -4.57 12.27
N ILE A 397 -7.80 -4.28 12.68
CA ILE A 397 -7.38 -2.95 13.09
C ILE A 397 -7.43 -1.99 11.91
N LEU A 398 -6.91 -2.38 10.73
CA LEU A 398 -6.91 -1.51 9.56
C LEU A 398 -8.35 -1.21 9.07
N MET A 399 -9.28 -2.16 9.13
CA MET A 399 -10.66 -1.92 8.71
C MET A 399 -11.52 -1.21 9.75
N ASN A 400 -11.16 -1.27 11.04
CA ASN A 400 -11.96 -0.71 12.14
C ASN A 400 -11.23 0.38 12.96
N LEU A 401 -10.15 0.94 12.42
CA LEU A 401 -9.26 1.81 13.20
C LEU A 401 -9.97 3.01 13.84
N HIS A 402 -10.87 3.69 13.11
CA HIS A 402 -11.58 4.84 13.66
C HIS A 402 -12.53 4.42 14.78
N THR A 403 -13.23 3.28 14.64
CA THR A 403 -14.08 2.73 15.70
C THR A 403 -13.28 2.40 16.96
N ILE A 404 -12.10 1.79 16.79
CA ILE A 404 -11.17 1.48 17.90
C ILE A 404 -10.70 2.78 18.59
N LEU A 405 -10.30 3.79 17.81
CA LEU A 405 -9.81 5.07 18.35
C LEU A 405 -10.92 5.89 19.04
N ILE A 406 -12.15 5.85 18.51
CA ILE A 406 -13.33 6.45 19.16
C ILE A 406 -13.63 5.72 20.47
N GLY A 407 -13.63 4.38 20.45
CA GLY A 407 -13.86 3.55 21.64
C GLY A 407 -12.83 3.80 22.75
N ALA A 408 -11.57 4.09 22.38
CA ALA A 408 -10.52 4.42 23.34
C ALA A 408 -10.69 5.81 24.00
N GLY A 409 -11.63 6.63 23.53
CA GLY A 409 -11.87 7.97 24.08
C GLY A 409 -10.72 8.93 23.78
N ALA A 410 -10.17 8.91 22.56
CA ALA A 410 -9.06 9.76 22.16
C ALA A 410 -9.36 11.27 22.35
N THR A 411 -8.95 11.83 23.50
CA THR A 411 -9.22 13.24 23.88
C THR A 411 -8.15 14.21 23.39
N MET A 412 -6.89 13.77 23.33
CA MET A 412 -5.75 14.64 22.97
C MET A 412 -5.57 14.80 21.46
N ILE A 413 -5.78 13.72 20.69
CA ILE A 413 -5.67 13.70 19.23
C ILE A 413 -6.97 13.11 18.70
N GLY A 414 -7.70 13.86 17.86
CA GLY A 414 -8.96 13.39 17.29
C GLY A 414 -8.76 12.09 16.49
N PRO A 415 -9.73 11.14 16.53
CA PRO A 415 -9.63 9.83 15.88
C PRO A 415 -9.20 9.87 14.41
N ASN A 416 -9.67 10.87 13.65
CA ASN A 416 -9.33 11.03 12.24
C ASN A 416 -7.83 11.33 12.03
N ILE A 417 -7.24 12.20 12.87
CA ILE A 417 -5.81 12.55 12.78
C ILE A 417 -4.95 11.36 13.23
N ALA A 418 -5.35 10.69 14.31
CA ALA A 418 -4.68 9.47 14.76
C ALA A 418 -4.75 8.36 13.71
N ALA A 419 -5.86 8.21 12.98
CA ALA A 419 -5.93 7.25 11.88
C ALA A 419 -4.93 7.59 10.76
N ILE A 420 -4.84 8.86 10.33
CA ILE A 420 -3.86 9.30 9.33
C ILE A 420 -2.43 9.00 9.79
N MET A 421 -2.10 9.33 11.06
CA MET A 421 -0.79 9.05 11.63
C MET A 421 -0.46 7.55 11.59
N TYR A 422 -1.41 6.68 11.94
CA TYR A 422 -1.25 5.23 11.87
C TYR A 422 -0.95 4.76 10.44
N ALA A 423 -1.70 5.23 9.44
CA ALA A 423 -1.47 4.85 8.06
C ALA A 423 -0.15 5.40 7.52
N ALA A 424 0.27 6.60 7.95
CA ALA A 424 1.56 7.17 7.59
C ALA A 424 2.72 6.33 8.18
N VAL A 425 2.60 5.90 9.44
CA VAL A 425 3.56 5.00 10.07
C VAL A 425 3.62 3.65 9.35
N MET A 426 2.47 3.05 9.02
CA MET A 426 2.40 1.83 8.20
C MET A 426 3.09 2.00 6.84
N PHE A 427 2.84 3.12 6.15
CA PHE A 427 3.44 3.42 4.86
C PHE A 427 4.97 3.53 4.97
N ILE A 428 5.47 4.34 5.90
CA ILE A 428 6.92 4.53 6.12
C ILE A 428 7.59 3.20 6.53
N ALA A 429 6.93 2.43 7.40
CA ALA A 429 7.40 1.12 7.83
C ALA A 429 7.44 0.12 6.67
N SER A 430 6.48 0.16 5.74
CA SER A 430 6.48 -0.70 4.56
C SER A 430 7.65 -0.41 3.61
N VAL A 431 7.93 0.87 3.34
CA VAL A 431 9.07 1.31 2.53
C VAL A 431 10.37 0.89 3.21
N SER A 432 10.49 1.14 4.51
CA SER A 432 11.66 0.77 5.31
C SER A 432 11.87 -0.75 5.33
N GLY A 433 10.80 -1.54 5.46
CA GLY A 433 10.84 -3.00 5.45
C GLY A 433 11.43 -3.56 4.17
N ILE A 434 10.99 -3.07 3.00
CA ILE A 434 11.53 -3.50 1.70
C ILE A 434 13.02 -3.19 1.57
N LEU A 435 13.46 -2.03 2.06
CA LEU A 435 14.87 -1.62 1.97
C LEU A 435 15.78 -2.35 2.96
N THR A 436 15.22 -2.88 4.05
CA THR A 436 16.00 -3.43 5.17
C THR A 436 15.92 -4.95 5.31
N VAL A 437 14.95 -5.61 4.67
CA VAL A 437 14.73 -7.07 4.77
C VAL A 437 15.96 -7.88 4.37
N ASP A 438 16.71 -7.41 3.38
CA ASP A 438 17.95 -8.06 2.94
C ASP A 438 19.16 -7.75 3.82
N LYS A 439 19.12 -6.63 4.54
CA LYS A 439 20.18 -6.25 5.47
C LYS A 439 20.07 -7.02 6.79
N PHE A 440 18.88 -7.13 7.38
CA PHE A 440 18.73 -7.75 8.71
C PHE A 440 18.37 -9.23 8.68
N GLY A 441 17.76 -9.72 7.60
CA GLY A 441 17.31 -11.11 7.49
C GLY A 441 15.88 -11.31 7.96
N ARG A 442 15.28 -12.42 7.54
CA ARG A 442 13.83 -12.63 7.63
C ARG A 442 13.43 -13.05 9.03
N LYS A 443 14.19 -13.97 9.64
CA LYS A 443 13.87 -14.55 10.95
C LYS A 443 13.97 -13.50 12.06
N LEU A 444 15.02 -12.68 12.03
CA LEU A 444 15.21 -11.61 13.01
C LEU A 444 14.07 -10.59 12.96
N LEU A 445 13.68 -10.14 11.76
CA LEU A 445 12.61 -9.16 11.59
C LEU A 445 11.25 -9.69 12.05
N ILE A 446 10.91 -10.94 11.74
CA ILE A 446 9.67 -11.56 12.26
C ILE A 446 9.70 -11.63 13.78
N ASN A 447 10.80 -12.06 14.39
CA ASN A 447 10.89 -12.21 15.85
C ASN A 447 10.75 -10.87 16.58
N ILE A 448 11.46 -9.83 16.14
CA ILE A 448 11.35 -8.49 16.73
C ILE A 448 9.91 -7.97 16.57
N SER A 449 9.37 -8.07 15.36
CA SER A 449 8.03 -7.60 15.03
C SER A 449 6.95 -8.28 15.87
N THR A 450 6.95 -9.61 15.95
CA THR A 450 5.94 -10.38 16.69
C THR A 450 6.02 -10.18 18.21
N PHE A 451 7.23 -10.04 18.77
CA PHE A 451 7.39 -9.78 20.20
C PHE A 451 6.86 -8.39 20.59
N PHE A 452 7.35 -7.34 19.94
CA PHE A 452 6.95 -5.96 20.28
C PHE A 452 5.49 -5.67 19.92
N SER A 453 4.98 -6.23 18.83
CA SER A 453 3.55 -6.14 18.50
C SER A 453 2.69 -6.78 19.59
N GLY A 454 3.13 -7.91 20.16
CA GLY A 454 2.42 -8.60 21.24
C GLY A 454 2.32 -7.78 22.51
N ILE A 455 3.41 -7.09 22.89
CA ILE A 455 3.42 -6.14 24.01
C ILE A 455 2.43 -5.00 23.75
N CYS A 456 2.47 -4.40 22.55
CA CYS A 456 1.58 -3.29 22.21
C CYS A 456 0.10 -3.70 22.28
N LEU A 457 -0.24 -4.82 21.65
CA LEU A 457 -1.61 -5.36 21.64
C LEU A 457 -2.07 -5.72 23.05
N LEU A 458 -1.18 -6.27 23.89
CA LEU A 458 -1.49 -6.59 25.29
C LEU A 458 -1.81 -5.33 26.09
N VAL A 459 -1.02 -4.26 25.95
CA VAL A 459 -1.26 -2.98 26.64
C VAL A 459 -2.59 -2.37 26.19
N ILE A 460 -2.89 -2.38 24.89
CA ILE A 460 -4.19 -1.91 24.37
C ILE A 460 -5.34 -2.76 24.91
N GLY A 461 -5.18 -4.09 24.99
CA GLY A 461 -6.16 -5.00 25.57
C GLY A 461 -6.42 -4.72 27.05
N ILE A 462 -5.36 -4.49 27.84
CA ILE A 462 -5.48 -4.10 29.25
C ILE A 462 -6.24 -2.78 29.40
N PHE A 463 -5.95 -1.78 28.56
CA PHE A 463 -6.66 -0.51 28.57
C PHE A 463 -8.17 -0.69 28.37
N PHE A 464 -8.58 -1.40 27.31
CA PHE A 464 -10.00 -1.65 27.05
C PHE A 464 -10.65 -2.51 28.13
N HIS A 465 -9.89 -3.39 28.80
CA HIS A 465 -10.42 -4.20 29.89
C HIS A 465 -10.68 -3.34 31.14
N LEU A 466 -9.79 -2.41 31.46
CA LEU A 466 -10.01 -1.45 32.56
C LEU A 466 -11.25 -0.59 32.29
N GLN A 467 -11.42 -0.12 31.04
CA GLN A 467 -12.61 0.62 30.63
C GLN A 467 -13.89 -0.22 30.78
N TYR A 468 -13.84 -1.51 30.42
CA TYR A 468 -14.96 -2.44 30.60
C TYR A 468 -15.32 -2.66 32.08
N LEU A 469 -14.32 -2.66 32.98
CA LEU A 469 -14.52 -2.73 34.43
C LEU A 469 -14.96 -1.40 35.06
N ASN A 470 -15.27 -0.37 34.25
CA ASN A 470 -15.64 0.98 34.69
C ASN A 470 -14.57 1.69 35.54
N VAL A 471 -13.30 1.33 35.35
CA VAL A 471 -12.18 2.09 35.92
C VAL A 471 -11.99 3.36 35.10
N ASP A 472 -11.79 4.50 35.76
CA ASP A 472 -11.50 5.75 35.07
C ASP A 472 -10.12 5.70 34.38
N VAL A 473 -10.14 5.57 33.06
CA VAL A 473 -8.95 5.52 32.20
C VAL A 473 -8.67 6.84 31.50
N SER A 474 -9.37 7.92 31.85
CA SER A 474 -9.27 9.22 31.17
C SER A 474 -7.85 9.78 31.17
N GLN A 475 -7.08 9.57 32.25
CA GLN A 475 -5.69 10.00 32.37
C GLN A 475 -4.73 9.21 31.46
N ILE A 476 -5.10 7.99 31.07
CA ILE A 476 -4.26 7.08 30.27
C ILE A 476 -4.83 6.83 28.87
N ALA A 477 -5.86 7.57 28.44
CA ALA A 477 -6.51 7.45 27.13
C ALA A 477 -5.58 7.71 25.93
N VAL A 478 -4.39 8.31 26.18
CA VAL A 478 -3.34 8.46 25.16
C VAL A 478 -2.58 7.16 24.88
N LEU A 479 -2.55 6.20 25.81
CA LEU A 479 -1.77 4.97 25.68
C LEU A 479 -2.19 4.12 24.48
N PRO A 480 -3.49 3.85 24.22
CA PRO A 480 -3.89 3.07 23.04
C PRO A 480 -3.40 3.70 21.73
N ILE A 481 -3.39 5.04 21.65
CA ILE A 481 -2.91 5.78 20.48
C ILE A 481 -1.40 5.59 20.32
N ILE A 482 -0.61 5.70 21.40
CA ILE A 482 0.84 5.50 21.31
C ILE A 482 1.16 4.05 20.91
N PHE A 483 0.56 3.09 21.60
CA PHE A 483 0.85 1.67 21.36
C PHE A 483 0.34 1.16 20.02
N ILE A 484 -0.75 1.71 19.46
CA ILE A 484 -1.20 1.33 18.11
C ILE A 484 -0.27 1.87 17.02
N MET A 485 0.41 3.00 17.25
CA MET A 485 1.46 3.52 16.34
C MET A 485 2.73 2.67 16.41
N ILE A 486 3.13 2.29 17.62
CA ILE A 486 4.29 1.41 17.82
C ILE A 486 4.00 0.04 17.20
N TYR A 487 2.79 -0.50 17.41
CA TYR A 487 2.31 -1.70 16.72
C TYR A 487 2.41 -1.55 15.19
N ALA A 488 1.89 -0.46 14.61
CA ALA A 488 1.95 -0.23 13.17
C ALA A 488 3.38 -0.29 12.61
N ALA A 489 4.33 0.36 13.29
CA ALA A 489 5.73 0.37 12.89
C ALA A 489 6.34 -1.04 12.94
N PHE A 490 6.27 -1.72 14.10
CA PHE A 490 6.89 -3.03 14.28
C PHE A 490 6.21 -4.12 13.45
N PHE A 491 4.88 -4.11 13.38
CA PHE A 491 4.12 -5.08 12.59
C PHE A 491 4.54 -5.03 11.12
N LYS A 492 4.52 -3.84 10.50
CA LYS A 492 4.79 -3.72 9.06
C LYS A 492 6.26 -3.87 8.71
N LEU A 493 7.21 -3.52 9.60
CA LEU A 493 8.63 -3.78 9.38
C LEU A 493 9.01 -5.26 9.35
N GLY A 494 8.24 -6.13 10.02
CA GLY A 494 8.52 -7.57 10.08
C GLY A 494 7.39 -8.41 9.53
N ILE A 495 6.51 -8.94 10.38
CA ILE A 495 5.54 -9.96 9.95
C ILE A 495 4.56 -9.47 8.89
N GLY A 496 4.31 -8.16 8.77
CA GLY A 496 3.44 -7.59 7.73
C GLY A 496 4.10 -7.44 6.34
N MET A 497 5.39 -7.76 6.20
CA MET A 497 6.14 -7.67 4.93
C MET A 497 6.97 -8.93 4.64
N VAL A 498 7.58 -9.55 5.65
CA VAL A 498 8.50 -10.69 5.48
C VAL A 498 7.83 -11.94 4.87
N PRO A 499 6.60 -12.35 5.26
CA PRO A 499 5.94 -13.50 4.65
C PRO A 499 5.74 -13.38 3.14
N ILE A 500 5.52 -12.16 2.62
CA ILE A 500 5.42 -11.89 1.18
C ILE A 500 6.71 -12.31 0.47
N VAL A 501 7.86 -11.96 1.04
CA VAL A 501 9.18 -12.34 0.51
C VAL A 501 9.41 -13.85 0.64
N LEU A 502 9.15 -14.40 1.83
CA LEU A 502 9.33 -15.83 2.12
C LEU A 502 8.49 -16.75 1.23
N THR A 503 7.30 -16.30 0.81
CA THR A 503 6.44 -17.02 -0.13
C THR A 503 7.17 -17.39 -1.43
N SER A 504 8.09 -16.54 -1.89
CA SER A 504 8.88 -16.78 -3.10
C SER A 504 10.18 -17.56 -2.88
N GLU A 505 10.64 -17.66 -1.62
CA GLU A 505 11.94 -18.24 -1.22
C GLU A 505 11.81 -19.67 -0.68
N LEU A 506 10.69 -20.03 -0.02
CA LEU A 506 10.53 -21.32 0.66
C LEU A 506 10.14 -22.48 -0.27
N PHE A 507 9.41 -22.22 -1.36
CA PHE A 507 8.95 -23.29 -2.26
C PHE A 507 10.00 -23.65 -3.32
N SER A 508 10.22 -24.95 -3.51
CA SER A 508 11.08 -25.45 -4.59
C SER A 508 10.59 -25.02 -5.98
N ALA A 509 11.51 -24.91 -6.94
CA ALA A 509 11.21 -24.43 -8.29
C ALA A 509 10.03 -25.18 -8.95
N LYS A 510 9.95 -26.51 -8.75
CA LYS A 510 8.94 -27.40 -9.34
C LYS A 510 7.49 -27.07 -8.92
N VAL A 511 7.29 -26.60 -7.69
CA VAL A 511 5.96 -26.29 -7.15
C VAL A 511 5.79 -24.81 -6.81
N LYS A 512 6.76 -23.95 -7.14
CA LYS A 512 6.80 -22.55 -6.71
C LYS A 512 5.50 -21.79 -7.00
N ALA A 513 5.03 -21.80 -8.26
CA ALA A 513 3.78 -21.13 -8.62
C ALA A 513 2.55 -21.66 -7.84
N LYS A 514 2.50 -22.98 -7.63
CA LYS A 514 1.41 -23.64 -6.89
C LYS A 514 1.45 -23.30 -5.40
N GLY A 515 2.64 -23.29 -4.81
CA GLY A 515 2.87 -22.90 -3.42
C GLY A 515 2.54 -21.44 -3.16
N MET A 516 2.93 -20.53 -4.06
CA MET A 516 2.57 -19.11 -3.94
C MET A 516 1.05 -18.90 -4.00
N THR A 517 0.36 -19.59 -4.91
CA THR A 517 -1.11 -19.54 -5.01
C THR A 517 -1.78 -20.10 -3.75
N TYR A 518 -1.25 -21.19 -3.18
CA TYR A 518 -1.73 -21.75 -1.93
C TYR A 518 -1.53 -20.78 -0.75
N SER A 519 -0.35 -20.17 -0.64
CA SER A 519 -0.05 -19.18 0.39
C SER A 519 -1.00 -17.99 0.33
N ASP A 520 -1.26 -17.48 -0.87
CA ASP A 520 -2.21 -16.40 -1.13
C ASP A 520 -3.63 -16.80 -0.69
N GLY A 521 -4.07 -18.02 -1.02
CA GLY A 521 -5.34 -18.54 -0.53
C GLY A 521 -5.42 -18.62 1.00
N CYS A 522 -4.34 -18.99 1.68
CA CYS A 522 -4.29 -18.92 3.15
C CYS A 522 -4.39 -17.48 3.65
N PHE A 523 -3.73 -16.51 3.00
CA PHE A 523 -3.76 -15.10 3.37
C PHE A 523 -5.21 -14.59 3.42
N VAL A 524 -5.93 -14.67 2.30
CA VAL A 524 -7.30 -14.14 2.20
C VAL A 524 -8.32 -14.92 3.05
N LEU A 525 -8.11 -16.23 3.23
CA LEU A 525 -8.93 -17.06 4.13
C LEU A 525 -8.78 -16.60 5.59
N PHE A 526 -7.56 -16.48 6.09
CA PHE A 526 -7.33 -16.05 7.47
C PHE A 526 -7.68 -14.58 7.69
N ALA A 527 -7.57 -13.72 6.68
CA ALA A 527 -8.10 -12.36 6.73
C ALA A 527 -9.61 -12.36 7.00
N SER A 528 -10.35 -13.19 6.28
CA SER A 528 -11.80 -13.37 6.43
C SER A 528 -12.19 -13.93 7.80
N ILE A 529 -11.44 -14.91 8.29
CA ILE A 529 -11.67 -15.48 9.63
C ILE A 529 -11.37 -14.44 10.71
N SER A 530 -10.24 -13.72 10.61
CA SER A 530 -9.83 -12.73 11.60
C SER A 530 -10.85 -11.61 11.77
N ILE A 531 -11.37 -11.07 10.66
CA ILE A 531 -12.38 -9.99 10.74
C ILE A 531 -13.68 -10.49 11.39
N TYR A 532 -14.12 -11.72 11.07
CA TYR A 532 -15.29 -12.31 11.70
C TYR A 532 -15.07 -12.56 13.20
N VAL A 533 -13.92 -13.11 13.58
CA VAL A 533 -13.55 -13.34 14.99
C VAL A 533 -13.50 -12.03 15.75
N TYR A 534 -12.91 -10.97 15.19
CA TYR A 534 -12.89 -9.62 15.77
C TYR A 534 -14.31 -9.11 16.05
N GLN A 535 -15.17 -9.13 15.04
CA GLN A 535 -16.54 -8.64 15.18
C GLN A 535 -17.34 -9.47 16.20
N PHE A 536 -17.20 -10.80 16.15
CA PHE A 536 -17.85 -11.70 17.11
C PHE A 536 -17.42 -11.40 18.56
N LEU A 537 -16.11 -11.28 18.79
CA LEU A 537 -15.55 -10.99 20.11
C LEU A 537 -15.99 -9.61 20.60
N ASN A 538 -15.96 -8.60 19.74
CA ASN A 538 -16.37 -7.25 20.09
C ASN A 538 -17.87 -7.19 20.50
N MET A 539 -18.76 -7.83 19.74
CA MET A 539 -20.21 -7.79 20.03
C MET A 539 -20.59 -8.53 21.32
N HIS A 540 -19.91 -9.63 21.66
CA HIS A 540 -20.31 -10.48 22.80
C HIS A 540 -19.50 -10.24 24.07
N PHE A 541 -18.25 -9.81 23.94
CA PHE A 541 -17.30 -9.68 25.05
C PHE A 541 -16.61 -8.32 25.09
N GLY A 542 -16.84 -7.42 24.12
CA GLY A 542 -16.19 -6.11 24.04
C GLY A 542 -14.78 -6.13 23.45
N LEU A 543 -14.24 -4.93 23.16
CA LEU A 543 -12.97 -4.74 22.43
C LEU A 543 -11.76 -5.42 23.09
N TYR A 544 -11.69 -5.47 24.42
CA TYR A 544 -10.53 -6.01 25.15
C TYR A 544 -10.25 -7.48 24.80
N SER A 545 -11.32 -8.27 24.59
CA SER A 545 -11.22 -9.69 24.26
C SER A 545 -10.52 -9.92 22.90
N SER A 546 -10.77 -9.04 21.93
CA SER A 546 -10.11 -9.05 20.63
C SER A 546 -8.62 -8.76 20.75
N PHE A 547 -8.24 -7.73 21.50
CA PHE A 547 -6.84 -7.36 21.67
C PHE A 547 -6.05 -8.39 22.48
N TYR A 548 -6.64 -9.05 23.48
CA TYR A 548 -6.00 -10.20 24.14
C TYR A 548 -5.79 -11.37 23.19
N THR A 549 -6.76 -11.66 22.33
CA THR A 549 -6.63 -12.70 21.29
C THR A 549 -5.48 -12.35 20.34
N PHE A 550 -5.42 -11.11 19.86
CA PHE A 550 -4.34 -10.64 18.99
C PHE A 550 -2.97 -10.71 19.66
N ALA A 551 -2.87 -10.33 20.94
CA ALA A 551 -1.64 -10.42 21.72
C ALA A 551 -1.19 -11.89 21.88
N ALA A 552 -2.10 -12.80 22.20
CA ALA A 552 -1.80 -14.22 22.34
C ALA A 552 -1.26 -14.82 21.03
N PHE A 553 -1.91 -14.52 19.90
CA PHE A 553 -1.42 -14.94 18.58
C PHE A 553 -0.06 -14.31 18.23
N SER A 554 0.21 -13.08 18.68
CA SER A 554 1.50 -12.42 18.50
C SER A 554 2.63 -13.15 19.21
N PHE A 555 2.44 -13.51 20.49
CA PHE A 555 3.44 -14.28 21.25
C PHE A 555 3.58 -15.72 20.75
N LEU A 556 2.47 -16.36 20.34
CA LEU A 556 2.52 -17.67 19.68
C LEU A 556 3.35 -17.60 18.39
N SER A 557 3.19 -16.52 17.62
CA SER A 557 3.93 -16.30 16.38
C SER A 557 5.42 -16.07 16.61
N PHE A 558 5.77 -15.39 17.71
CA PHE A 558 7.16 -15.25 18.14
C PHE A 558 7.80 -16.61 18.44
N VAL A 559 7.14 -17.44 19.24
CA VAL A 559 7.61 -18.79 19.57
C VAL A 559 7.72 -19.65 18.31
N PHE A 560 6.68 -19.64 17.47
CA PHE A 560 6.68 -20.40 16.22
C PHE A 560 7.82 -19.97 15.29
N SER A 561 8.06 -18.67 15.15
CA SER A 561 9.12 -18.13 14.30
C SER A 561 10.52 -18.55 14.77
N ILE A 562 10.77 -18.55 16.08
CA ILE A 562 12.04 -19.04 16.64
C ILE A 562 12.26 -20.52 16.29
N LEU A 563 11.23 -21.34 16.43
CA LEU A 563 11.34 -22.80 16.32
C LEU A 563 11.33 -23.31 14.86
N PHE A 564 10.46 -22.77 14.01
CA PHE A 564 10.15 -23.37 12.71
C PHE A 564 10.57 -22.55 11.50
N VAL A 565 10.69 -21.22 11.62
CA VAL A 565 11.05 -20.37 10.48
C VAL A 565 12.57 -20.41 10.26
N PRO A 566 13.05 -20.85 9.07
CA PRO A 566 14.46 -20.83 8.73
C PRO A 566 14.91 -19.41 8.36
N GLU A 567 16.19 -19.11 8.55
CA GLU A 567 16.78 -17.90 7.96
C GLU A 567 17.09 -18.16 6.48
N THR A 568 16.50 -17.36 5.60
CA THR A 568 16.68 -17.46 4.15
C THR A 568 17.69 -16.45 3.62
N LYS A 569 18.11 -15.46 4.43
CA LYS A 569 19.07 -14.44 4.03
C LYS A 569 20.37 -15.07 3.54
N GLY A 570 20.72 -14.72 2.30
CA GLY A 570 21.97 -15.12 1.68
C GLY A 570 22.05 -16.60 1.30
N LYS A 571 20.94 -17.35 1.38
CA LYS A 571 20.89 -18.77 1.04
C LYS A 571 20.40 -19.00 -0.39
N THR A 572 20.89 -20.05 -1.04
CA THR A 572 20.34 -20.50 -2.32
C THR A 572 19.04 -21.26 -2.11
N LEU A 573 18.22 -21.40 -3.16
CA LEU A 573 16.98 -22.17 -3.06
C LEU A 573 17.25 -23.61 -2.63
N GLU A 574 18.35 -24.22 -3.10
CA GLU A 574 18.75 -25.58 -2.76
C GLU A 574 19.12 -25.72 -1.28
N GLU A 575 19.91 -24.78 -0.74
CA GLU A 575 20.23 -24.74 0.69
C GLU A 575 18.97 -24.64 1.56
N ILE A 576 18.00 -23.80 1.15
CA ILE A 576 16.70 -23.68 1.83
C ILE A 576 15.94 -25.00 1.79
N GLN A 577 15.90 -25.69 0.64
CA GLN A 577 15.26 -27.00 0.56
C GLN A 577 15.92 -28.04 1.47
N ILE A 578 17.24 -28.01 1.63
CA ILE A 578 17.96 -28.89 2.57
C ILE A 578 17.58 -28.58 4.01
N MET A 579 17.56 -27.30 4.40
CA MET A 579 17.13 -26.87 5.74
C MET A 579 15.67 -27.26 6.06
N LEU A 580 14.82 -27.35 5.04
CA LEU A 580 13.43 -27.78 5.21
C LEU A 580 13.25 -29.30 5.26
N LYS A 581 14.22 -30.08 4.78
CA LYS A 581 14.20 -31.56 4.87
C LYS A 581 14.60 -32.05 6.26
N ASN A 582 15.55 -31.36 6.87
CA ASN A 582 15.98 -31.57 8.25
C ASN A 582 14.91 -31.06 9.21
#